data_AF-A0A9D9E8S0-F1
#
_entry.id   AF-A0A9D9E8S0-F1
#
_cell.length_a   1.000
_cell.length_b   1.000
_cell.length_c   1.000
_cell.angle_alpha   90.00
_cell.angle_beta   90.00
_cell.angle_gamma   90.00
#
_symmetry.space_group_name_H-M   'P 1'
#
loop_
_entity.id
_entity.type
_entity.pdbx_description
1 polymer ?
#
loop_
_entity_poly.entity_id
_entity_poly.type
_entity_poly.pdbx_seq_one_letter_code
_entity_poly.pdbx_strand_id
1 'polypeptide(L)' 'MALKKNDEINGREESLSEKKAKEVFSRREGKEKKILTTFSIEPTFKEQLEVVFDDMGLGWAAGIRFALKEFYRKYADN' A
#
# COMPACT_ATOMS: atom_id res chain seq x y z
N MET A 1 28.47 -2.97 -18.15
CA MET A 1 29.61 -2.19 -17.64
C MET A 1 29.19 -1.60 -16.30
N ALA A 2 29.71 -2.12 -15.18
CA ALA A 2 29.33 -1.63 -13.86
C ALA A 2 30.04 -0.29 -13.62
N LEU A 3 29.28 0.80 -13.53
CA LEU A 3 29.83 2.11 -13.20
C LEU A 3 30.07 2.15 -11.68
N LYS A 4 31.35 2.11 -11.31
CA LYS A 4 31.84 2.36 -9.95
C LYS A 4 31.33 3.72 -9.46
N LYS A 5 30.66 3.69 -8.32
CA LYS A 5 30.23 4.88 -7.57
C LYS A 5 31.45 5.42 -6.83
N ASN A 6 31.94 6.60 -7.22
CA ASN A 6 32.86 7.35 -6.38
C ASN A 6 32.00 8.13 -5.38
N ASP A 7 31.93 7.63 -4.15
CA ASP A 7 31.60 8.45 -3.00
C ASP A 7 32.83 9.31 -2.73
N GLU A 8 32.75 10.61 -3.04
CA GLU A 8 33.38 11.65 -2.22
C GLU A 8 33.08 13.06 -2.75
N ILE A 9 32.71 13.94 -1.80
CA ILE A 9 32.86 15.39 -1.82
C ILE A 9 31.82 16.19 -2.64
N ASN A 10 30.80 16.74 -1.95
CA ASN A 10 30.78 18.18 -1.62
C ASN A 10 29.41 18.62 -1.07
N GLY A 11 29.46 19.44 -0.01
CA GLY A 11 28.30 20.15 0.52
C GLY A 11 27.62 20.99 -0.55
N ARG A 12 26.49 20.50 -1.05
CA ARG A 12 25.56 21.29 -1.85
C ARG A 12 24.46 21.73 -0.89
N GLU A 13 24.37 23.03 -0.69
CA GLU A 13 23.19 23.66 -0.11
C GLU A 13 21.97 23.15 -0.88
N GLU A 14 21.18 22.29 -0.23
CA GLU A 14 19.97 21.74 -0.84
C GLU A 14 19.06 22.91 -1.23
N SER A 15 18.80 23.04 -2.52
CA SER A 15 17.93 24.10 -3.02
C SER A 15 16.55 24.00 -2.37
N LEU A 16 15.86 25.13 -2.17
CA LEU A 16 14.49 25.16 -1.62
C LEU A 16 13.54 24.23 -2.40
N SER A 17 13.80 24.06 -3.70
CA SER A 17 13.08 23.15 -4.58
C SER A 17 13.36 21.67 -4.28
N GLU A 18 14.61 21.29 -4.00
CA GLU A 18 14.95 19.91 -3.58
C GLU A 18 14.36 19.57 -2.22
N LYS A 19 14.36 20.52 -1.28
CA LYS A 19 13.71 20.33 0.04
C LYS A 19 12.21 20.14 -0.09
N LYS A 20 11.54 20.99 -0.89
CA LYS A 20 10.10 20.91 -1.14
C LYS A 20 9.71 19.65 -1.92
N ALA A 21 10.52 19.21 -2.88
CA ALA A 21 10.33 17.96 -3.59
C ALA A 21 10.45 16.76 -2.62
N LYS A 22 11.52 16.72 -1.80
CA LYS A 22 11.67 15.69 -0.77
C LYS A 22 10.49 15.67 0.19
N GLU A 23 9.97 16.82 0.63
CA GLU A 23 8.80 16.89 1.51
C GLU A 23 7.54 16.32 0.85
N VAL A 24 7.28 16.63 -0.43
CA VAL A 24 6.14 16.10 -1.18
C VAL A 24 6.22 14.58 -1.38
N PHE A 25 7.42 14.05 -1.60
CA PHE A 25 7.63 12.61 -1.77
C PHE A 25 7.73 11.84 -0.43
N SER A 26 8.25 12.45 0.64
CA SER A 26 8.31 11.85 1.98
C SER A 26 6.96 11.88 2.70
N ARG A 27 6.05 12.79 2.36
CA ARG A 27 4.68 12.80 2.92
C ARG A 27 3.84 11.58 2.51
N ARG A 28 4.27 10.83 1.50
CA ARG A 28 3.66 9.54 1.12
C ARG A 28 4.20 8.35 1.90
N GLU A 29 5.26 8.53 2.70
CA GLU A 29 5.83 7.49 3.56
C GLU A 29 5.21 7.45 4.96
N GLY A 30 3.93 7.84 5.07
CA GLY A 30 3.12 7.35 6.17
C GLY A 30 3.00 5.84 6.00
N LYS A 31 4.00 5.09 6.47
CA LYS A 31 4.05 3.63 6.44
C LYS A 31 2.76 3.14 7.08
N GLU A 32 1.79 2.78 6.24
CA GLU A 32 0.56 2.16 6.73
C GLU A 32 0.99 0.99 7.60
N LYS A 33 0.47 0.93 8.83
CA LYS A 33 0.75 -0.18 9.74
C LYS A 33 0.17 -1.44 9.12
N LYS A 34 1.00 -2.15 8.34
CA LYS A 34 0.62 -3.43 7.72
C LYS A 34 0.54 -4.48 8.82
N ILE A 35 -0.67 -4.68 9.33
CA ILE A 35 -0.97 -5.77 10.26
C ILE A 35 -1.28 -7.00 9.40
N LEU A 36 -0.54 -8.08 9.62
CA LEU A 36 -0.88 -9.39 9.06
C LEU A 36 -1.97 -10.00 9.93
N THR A 37 -3.14 -10.24 9.33
CA THR A 37 -4.29 -10.82 10.01
C THR A 37 -4.60 -12.16 9.37
N THR A 38 -4.81 -13.18 10.20
CA THR A 38 -5.26 -14.51 9.77
C THR A 38 -6.67 -14.74 10.26
N PHE A 39 -7.47 -15.45 9.47
CA PHE A 39 -8.84 -15.82 9.83
C PHE A 39 -9.20 -17.13 9.12
N SER A 40 -10.09 -17.89 9.73
CA SER A 40 -10.59 -19.14 9.16
C SER A 40 -11.86 -18.87 8.36
N ILE A 41 -11.94 -19.43 7.15
CA ILE A 41 -13.12 -19.39 6.29
C ILE A 41 -13.38 -20.77 5.70
N GLU A 42 -14.61 -20.97 5.28
CA GLU A 42 -14.99 -22.15 4.52
C GLU A 42 -14.28 -22.16 3.15
N PRO A 43 -13.78 -23.32 2.68
CA PRO A 43 -13.12 -23.40 1.38
C PRO A 43 -14.00 -22.97 0.20
N THR A 44 -15.27 -23.36 0.20
CA THR A 44 -16.26 -22.99 -0.82
C THR A 44 -16.46 -21.47 -0.87
N PHE A 45 -16.50 -20.83 0.30
CA PHE A 45 -16.64 -19.38 0.42
C PHE A 45 -15.40 -18.64 -0.09
N LYS A 46 -14.20 -19.20 0.13
CA LYS A 46 -12.95 -18.66 -0.42
C LYS A 46 -13.00 -18.61 -1.95
N GLU A 47 -13.37 -19.72 -2.59
CA GLU A 47 -13.44 -19.83 -4.05
C GLU A 47 -14.43 -18.82 -4.65
N GLN A 48 -15.62 -18.68 -4.03
CA GLN A 48 -16.62 -17.70 -4.46
C GLN A 48 -16.09 -16.26 -4.38
N LEU A 49 -15.39 -15.92 -3.29
CA LEU A 49 -14.78 -14.60 -3.13
C LEU A 49 -13.67 -14.35 -4.14
N GLU A 50 -12.83 -15.35 -4.44
CA GLU A 50 -11.79 -15.23 -5.46
C GLU A 50 -12.37 -14.90 -6.83
N VAL A 51 -13.44 -15.60 -7.25
CA VAL A 51 -14.13 -15.30 -8.52
C VAL A 51 -14.68 -13.87 -8.53
N VAL A 52 -15.35 -13.45 -7.45
CA VAL A 52 -15.92 -12.09 -7.35
C VAL A 52 -14.82 -11.01 -7.39
N PHE A 53 -13.69 -11.25 -6.74
CA PHE A 53 -12.57 -10.30 -6.76
C PHE A 53 -11.87 -10.26 -8.11
N ASP A 54 -11.71 -11.40 -8.77
CA ASP A 54 -11.14 -11.49 -10.12
C ASP A 54 -12.01 -10.76 -11.15
N ASP A 55 -13.34 -10.88 -11.06
CA ASP A 55 -14.29 -10.13 -11.91
C ASP A 55 -14.14 -8.60 -11.74
N MET A 56 -13.71 -8.15 -10.56
CA MET A 56 -13.42 -6.74 -10.27
C MET A 56 -11.98 -6.32 -10.62
N GLY A 57 -11.14 -7.26 -11.06
CA GLY A 57 -9.71 -7.04 -11.30
C GLY A 57 -8.90 -6.82 -10.00
N LEU A 58 -9.40 -7.32 -8.87
CA LEU A 58 -8.77 -7.20 -7.55
C LEU A 58 -8.12 -8.52 -7.14
N GLY A 59 -6.85 -8.49 -6.74
CA GLY A 59 -6.24 -9.68 -6.11
C GLY A 59 -6.82 -9.96 -4.71
N TRP A 60 -6.70 -11.20 -4.23
CA TRP A 60 -7.26 -11.68 -2.95
C TRP A 60 -7.13 -10.69 -1.78
N ALA A 61 -5.90 -10.26 -1.47
CA ALA A 61 -5.65 -9.34 -0.35
C ALA A 61 -6.27 -7.95 -0.55
N ALA A 62 -6.39 -7.48 -1.80
CA ALA A 62 -7.02 -6.20 -2.12
C ALA A 62 -8.55 -6.32 -2.02
N GLY A 63 -9.12 -7.42 -2.52
CA GLY A 63 -10.54 -7.74 -2.41
C GLY A 63 -11.02 -7.80 -0.96
N ILE A 64 -10.29 -8.51 -0.09
CA ILE A 64 -10.63 -8.57 1.34
C ILE A 64 -10.59 -7.19 2.00
N ARG A 65 -9.57 -6.37 1.71
CA ARG A 65 -9.49 -4.99 2.24
C ARG A 65 -10.64 -4.12 1.76
N PHE A 66 -11.00 -4.25 0.48
CA PHE A 66 -12.14 -3.53 -0.10
C PHE A 66 -13.45 -3.93 0.58
N ALA A 67 -13.70 -5.24 0.71
CA ALA A 67 -14.90 -5.76 1.37
C ALA A 67 -14.99 -5.31 2.83
N LEU A 68 -13.90 -5.39 3.59
CA LEU A 68 -13.87 -4.92 4.99
C LEU A 68 -14.11 -3.42 5.10
N LYS A 69 -13.55 -2.61 4.19
CA LYS A 69 -13.77 -1.16 4.18
C LYS A 69 -15.22 -0.81 3.84
N GLU A 70 -15.80 -1.50 2.86
CA GLU A 70 -17.21 -1.37 2.50
C GLU A 70 -18.14 -1.80 3.64
N PHE A 71 -17.84 -2.92 4.28
CA PHE A 71 -18.56 -3.40 5.45
C PHE A 71 -18.53 -2.39 6.59
N TYR A 72 -17.33 -1.91 6.96
CA TYR A 72 -17.18 -0.90 8.00
C TYR A 72 -17.96 0.37 7.63
N ARG A 73 -17.85 0.87 6.40
CA ARG A 73 -18.61 2.05 5.96
C ARG A 73 -20.13 1.88 6.10
N LYS A 74 -20.66 0.68 5.85
CA LYS A 74 -22.10 0.41 5.92
C LYS A 74 -22.62 0.25 7.35
N TYR A 75 -21.78 -0.19 8.28
CA TYR A 75 -22.21 -0.59 9.63
C TYR A 75 -21.58 0.21 10.77
N ALA A 76 -20.65 1.13 10.50
CA ALA A 76 -19.99 1.94 11.53
C ALA A 76 -20.84 3.15 12.01
N ASP A 77 -21.85 3.57 11.26
CA ASP A 77 -22.76 4.68 11.63
C ASP A 77 -24.06 4.20 12.32
N ASN A 78 -24.16 2.92 12.70
CA ASN A 78 -25.18 2.39 13.62
C ASN A 78 -24.57 2.16 15.00
#